data_AF-A0A6A5A716-F1
#
_entry.id   AF-A0A6A5A716-F1
#
_cell.length_a   1.000
_cell.length_b   1.000
_cell.length_c   1.000
_cell.angle_alpha   90.00
_cell.angle_beta   90.00
_cell.angle_gamma   90.00
#
_symmetry.space_group_name_H-M   'P 1'
#
loop_
_entity.id
_entity.type
_entity.pdbx_description
1 polymer ?
#
loop_
_entity_poly.entity_id
_entity_poly.type
_entity_poly.pdbx_seq_one_letter_code
_entity_poly.pdbx_strand_id
1 'polypeptide(L)'
;EAIYLANQAIASAAPFDNAPIMQQMIQLRRDRAQLLGFESYAALGLEDKMAPSVSAVQDLIDGMRNKFRPLGEAEVADVSAYAASQGAVLPLQKWDFSFW
;
A
#
# COMPACT_ATOMS: atom_id res chain seq x y z
N GLU A 1 -3.33 11.99 16.10
CA GLU A 1 -4.54 11.86 15.27
C GLU A 1 -4.66 12.93 14.16
N ALA A 2 -4.97 14.20 14.46
CA ALA A 2 -5.33 15.20 13.44
C ALA A 2 -4.29 15.38 12.31
N ILE A 3 -2.99 15.46 12.64
CA ILE A 3 -1.91 15.57 11.64
C ILE A 3 -1.84 14.32 10.76
N TYR A 4 -1.97 13.13 11.35
CA TYR A 4 -1.95 11.87 10.61
C TYR A 4 -3.13 11.80 9.64
N LEU A 5 -4.35 12.12 10.08
CA LEU A 5 -5.54 12.11 9.23
C LEU A 5 -5.44 13.15 8.11
N ALA A 6 -4.96 14.37 8.42
CA ALA A 6 -4.76 15.41 7.42
C ALA A 6 -3.74 14.97 6.34
N ASN A 7 -2.63 14.34 6.76
CA ASN A 7 -1.63 13.83 5.84
C ASN A 7 -2.19 12.71 4.93
N GLN A 8 -3.01 11.81 5.49
CA GLN A 8 -3.66 10.74 4.71
C GLN A 8 -4.72 11.26 3.74
N ALA A 9 -5.30 12.44 3.98
CA ALA A 9 -6.31 13.08 3.14
C ALA A 9 -5.72 14.06 2.12
N ILE A 10 -4.39 14.15 2.00
CA ILE A 10 -3.77 15.03 1.00
C ILE A 10 -4.25 14.61 -0.40
N ALA A 11 -4.70 15.61 -1.17
CA ALA A 11 -5.20 15.44 -2.53
C ALA A 11 -6.41 14.49 -2.68
N SER A 12 -7.24 14.38 -1.64
CA SER A 12 -8.47 13.58 -1.65
C SER A 12 -9.76 14.43 -1.64
N ALA A 13 -9.67 15.74 -1.82
CA ALA A 13 -10.82 16.66 -1.80
C ALA A 13 -10.60 17.86 -2.73
N ALA A 14 -11.70 18.45 -3.21
CA ALA A 14 -11.66 19.61 -4.09
C ALA A 14 -10.95 20.81 -3.42
N PRO A 15 -10.19 21.63 -4.19
CA PRO A 15 -9.99 21.56 -5.64
C PRO A 15 -8.83 20.64 -6.07
N PHE A 16 -8.20 19.91 -5.15
CA PHE A 16 -6.99 19.12 -5.39
C PHE A 16 -7.25 17.60 -5.41
N ASP A 17 -8.48 17.18 -5.69
CA ASP A 17 -8.84 15.76 -5.68
C ASP A 17 -8.20 15.02 -6.87
N ASN A 18 -7.29 14.08 -6.56
CA ASN A 18 -6.61 13.26 -7.55
C ASN A 18 -7.40 12.00 -7.95
N ALA A 19 -8.49 11.65 -7.25
CA ALA A 19 -9.22 10.42 -7.54
C ALA A 19 -9.75 10.34 -8.98
N PRO A 20 -10.36 11.40 -9.56
CA PRO A 20 -10.83 11.37 -10.95
C PRO A 20 -9.67 11.21 -11.96
N ILE A 21 -8.53 11.86 -11.69
CA ILE A 21 -7.33 11.78 -12.54
C ILE A 21 -6.75 10.36 -12.49
N MET A 22 -6.67 9.75 -11.30
CA MET A 22 -6.18 8.37 -11.15
C MET A 22 -7.08 7.37 -11.88
N GLN A 23 -8.41 7.53 -11.82
CA GLN A 23 -9.35 6.68 -12.55
C GLN A 23 -9.13 6.75 -14.06
N GLN A 24 -9.03 7.97 -14.61
CA GLN A 24 -8.72 8.16 -16.04
C GLN A 24 -7.36 7.55 -16.40
N MET A 25 -6.33 7.76 -15.58
CA MET A 25 -5.00 7.21 -15.81
C MET A 25 -5.00 5.67 -15.82
N ILE A 26 -5.73 5.02 -14.92
CA ILE A 26 -5.87 3.55 -14.90
C ILE A 26 -6.52 3.05 -16.18
N GLN A 27 -7.59 3.71 -16.63
CA GLN A 27 -8.28 3.37 -17.88
C GLN A 27 -7.35 3.52 -19.09
N LEU A 28 -6.69 4.67 -19.23
CA LEU A 28 -5.76 4.94 -20.34
C LEU A 28 -4.57 3.95 -20.35
N ARG A 29 -4.06 3.57 -19.18
CA ARG A 29 -3.00 2.56 -19.05
C ARG A 29 -3.46 1.18 -19.52
N ARG A 30 -4.70 0.79 -19.20
CA ARG A 30 -5.30 -0.45 -19.69
C ARG A 30 -5.43 -0.42 -21.20
N ASP A 31 -6.01 0.64 -21.75
CA ASP A 31 -6.25 0.77 -23.20
C ASP A 31 -4.92 0.73 -23.97
N ARG A 32 -3.88 1.42 -23.47
CA ARG A 32 -2.53 1.39 -24.05
C ARG A 32 -1.96 -0.04 -24.10
N ALA A 33 -2.10 -0.81 -23.02
CA ALA A 33 -1.60 -2.19 -22.99
C ALA A 33 -2.32 -3.07 -24.01
N GLN A 34 -3.65 -2.96 -24.10
CA GLN A 34 -4.46 -3.73 -25.04
C GLN A 34 -4.12 -3.39 -26.50
N LEU A 35 -3.93 -2.11 -26.83
CA LEU A 35 -3.53 -1.66 -28.17
C LEU A 35 -2.17 -2.22 -28.60
N LEU A 36 -1.28 -2.46 -27.64
CA LEU A 36 0.05 -3.02 -27.87
C LEU A 36 0.07 -4.56 -27.80
N GLY A 37 -1.09 -5.21 -27.61
CA GLY A 37 -1.20 -6.67 -27.56
C GLY A 37 -0.84 -7.31 -26.22
N PHE A 38 -0.72 -6.52 -25.14
CA PHE A 38 -0.42 -7.02 -23.79
C PHE A 38 -1.72 -7.23 -22.99
N GLU A 39 -1.72 -8.26 -22.13
CA GLU A 39 -2.86 -8.59 -21.27
C GLU A 39 -3.14 -7.53 -20.19
N SER A 40 -2.11 -6.81 -19.75
CA SER A 40 -2.23 -5.77 -18.73
C SER A 40 -1.12 -4.74 -18.83
N TYR A 41 -1.33 -3.57 -18.21
CA TYR A 41 -0.28 -2.56 -18.09
C TYR A 41 0.92 -3.04 -17.26
N ALA A 42 0.71 -3.99 -16.35
CA ALA A 42 1.80 -4.62 -15.60
C ALA A 42 2.68 -5.47 -16.54
N ALA A 43 2.08 -6.27 -17.43
CA ALA A 43 2.81 -7.04 -18.43
C ALA A 43 3.57 -6.12 -19.39
N LEU A 44 2.92 -5.09 -19.95
CA LEU A 44 3.57 -4.08 -20.78
C LEU A 44 4.76 -3.43 -20.06
N GLY A 45 4.59 -3.11 -18.78
CA GLY A 45 5.64 -2.46 -18.00
C GLY A 45 6.77 -3.38 -17.57
N LEU A 46 6.65 -4.71 -17.68
CA LEU A 46 7.72 -5.64 -17.33
C LEU A 46 8.59 -6.03 -18.51
N GLU A 47 8.16 -5.75 -19.74
CA GLU A 47 8.85 -6.14 -20.98
C GLU A 47 10.33 -5.70 -21.02
N ASP A 48 10.66 -4.55 -20.43
CA ASP A 48 12.01 -3.99 -20.38
C ASP A 48 12.69 -4.16 -19.00
N LYS A 49 12.13 -4.99 -18.11
CA LYS A 49 12.62 -5.19 -16.74
C LYS A 49 13.22 -6.58 -16.54
N MET A 50 14.03 -6.71 -15.49
CA MET A 50 14.66 -7.98 -15.11
C MET A 50 13.66 -9.03 -14.57
N ALA A 51 12.48 -8.60 -14.11
CA ALA A 51 11.50 -9.54 -13.56
C ALA A 51 10.86 -10.35 -14.70
N PRO A 52 10.86 -11.69 -14.63
CA PRO A 52 10.54 -12.52 -15.79
C PRO A 52 9.05 -12.58 -16.15
N SER A 53 8.15 -12.23 -15.22
CA SER A 53 6.72 -12.21 -15.44
C SER A 53 5.99 -11.45 -14.33
N VAL A 54 4.72 -11.09 -14.58
CA VAL A 54 3.83 -10.53 -13.55
C VAL A 54 3.64 -11.51 -12.39
N SER A 55 3.53 -12.82 -12.68
CA SER A 55 3.38 -13.85 -11.65
C SER A 55 4.61 -13.94 -10.76
N ALA A 56 5.83 -13.86 -11.31
CA ALA A 56 7.05 -13.91 -10.52
C ALA A 56 7.17 -12.71 -9.55
N VAL A 57 6.70 -11.54 -9.96
CA VAL A 57 6.61 -10.36 -9.07
C VAL A 57 5.59 -10.59 -7.96
N GLN A 58 4.43 -11.15 -8.29
CA GLN A 58 3.38 -11.46 -7.32
C GLN A 58 3.85 -12.51 -6.30
N ASP A 59 4.48 -13.59 -6.76
CA ASP A 59 5.05 -14.65 -5.92
C ASP A 59 6.11 -14.11 -4.95
N LEU A 60 6.95 -13.19 -5.41
CA LEU A 60 7.93 -12.52 -4.56
C LEU A 60 7.25 -11.71 -3.44
N ILE A 61 6.26 -10.89 -3.80
CA ILE A 61 5.53 -10.04 -2.84
C ILE A 61 4.75 -10.90 -1.84
N ASP A 62 4.10 -11.97 -2.31
CA ASP A 62 3.33 -12.88 -1.45
C ASP A 62 4.26 -13.70 -0.54
N GLY A 63 5.41 -14.15 -1.05
CA GLY A 63 6.46 -14.77 -0.26
C GLY A 63 6.98 -13.86 0.85
N MET A 64 7.19 -12.58 0.56
CA MET A 64 7.56 -11.57 1.57
C MET A 64 6.44 -11.37 2.59
N ARG A 65 5.19 -11.20 2.13
CA ARG A 65 4.03 -11.04 3.00
C ARG A 65 3.89 -12.19 3.98
N ASN A 66 4.01 -13.43 3.51
CA ASN A 66 3.86 -14.62 4.34
C ASN A 66 4.94 -14.71 5.42
N LYS A 67 6.17 -14.26 5.12
CA LYS A 67 7.28 -14.22 6.08
C LYS A 67 7.15 -13.07 7.08
N PHE A 68 6.75 -11.88 6.62
CA PHE A 68 6.75 -10.67 7.44
C PHE A 68 5.45 -10.47 8.22
N ARG A 69 4.32 -11.04 7.80
CA ARG A 69 3.05 -10.94 8.54
C ARG A 69 3.13 -11.39 10.00
N PRO A 70 3.65 -12.58 10.34
CA PRO A 70 3.74 -12.99 11.75
C PRO A 70 4.68 -12.10 12.56
N LEU A 71 5.73 -11.55 11.94
CA LEU A 71 6.63 -10.59 12.60
C LEU A 71 5.91 -9.28 12.89
N GLY A 72 5.18 -8.72 11.93
CA GLY A 72 4.41 -7.50 12.13
C GLY A 72 3.28 -7.67 13.15
N GLU A 73 2.65 -8.84 13.21
CA GLU A 73 1.66 -9.16 14.26
C GLU A 73 2.29 -9.20 15.65
N ALA A 74 3.50 -9.78 15.78
CA ALA A 74 4.26 -9.78 17.02
C ALA A 74 4.70 -8.35 17.42
N GLU A 75 5.23 -7.55 16.50
CA GLU A 75 5.60 -6.15 16.74
C GLU A 75 4.41 -5.31 17.21
N VAL A 76 3.24 -5.49 16.59
CA VAL A 76 2.00 -4.82 17.02
C VAL A 76 1.62 -5.24 18.44
N ALA A 77 1.77 -6.52 18.79
CA ALA A 77 1.50 -7.00 20.14
C ALA A 77 2.49 -6.43 21.16
N ASP A 78 3.78 -6.38 20.84
CA ASP A 78 4.84 -5.86 21.71
C ASP A 78 4.66 -4.36 21.98
N VAL A 79 4.41 -3.56 20.94
CA VAL A 79 4.14 -2.11 21.09
C VAL A 79 2.85 -1.89 21.90
N SER A 80 1.81 -2.69 21.65
CA SER A 80 0.56 -2.61 22.40
C SER A 80 0.74 -2.94 23.89
N ALA A 81 1.55 -3.97 24.20
CA ALA A 81 1.86 -4.37 25.57
C ALA A 81 2.69 -3.29 26.29
N TYR A 82 3.68 -2.72 25.61
CA TYR A 82 4.48 -1.62 26.14
C TYR A 82 3.62 -0.39 26.42
N ALA A 83 2.80 0.04 25.46
CA ALA A 83 1.89 1.17 25.62
C ALA A 83 0.89 0.94 26.78
N ALA A 84 0.33 -0.26 26.90
CA ALA A 84 -0.55 -0.61 28.01
C ALA A 84 0.14 -0.53 29.38
N SER A 85 1.42 -0.94 29.47
CA SER A 85 2.22 -0.81 30.70
C SER A 85 2.41 0.65 31.14
N GLN A 86 2.34 1.59 30.19
CA GLN A 86 2.43 3.03 30.42
C GLN A 86 1.05 3.69 30.60
N GLY A 87 -0.04 2.90 30.64
CA GLY A 87 -1.40 3.39 30.84
C GLY A 87 -2.11 3.88 29.57
N ALA A 88 -1.63 3.51 28.38
CA ALA A 88 -2.28 3.87 27.13
C ALA A 88 -3.66 3.21 26.96
N VAL A 89 -4.56 3.88 26.24
CA VAL A 89 -5.86 3.33 25.86
C VAL A 89 -5.69 2.42 24.65
N LEU A 90 -6.16 1.18 24.76
CA LEU A 90 -6.17 0.19 23.69
C LEU A 90 -7.55 0.08 23.01
N PRO A 91 -7.63 -0.35 21.73
CA PRO A 91 -6.51 -0.71 20.87
C PRO A 91 -5.79 0.54 20.30
N LEU A 92 -4.46 0.42 20.14
CA LEU A 92 -3.67 1.45 19.48
C LEU A 92 -4.21 1.71 18.07
N GLN A 93 -4.35 2.98 17.74
CA GLN A 93 -4.73 3.45 16.41
C GLN A 93 -3.49 3.61 15.53
N LYS A 94 -3.69 3.73 14.22
CA LYS A 94 -2.59 3.80 13.24
C LYS A 94 -1.59 4.93 13.50
N TRP A 95 -2.04 6.03 14.10
CA TRP A 95 -1.20 7.18 14.44
C TRP A 95 -0.46 7.04 15.76
N ASP A 96 -0.75 6.03 16.56
CA ASP A 96 -0.11 5.81 17.87
C ASP A 96 1.20 5.03 17.73
N PHE A 97 1.34 4.19 16.69
CA PHE A 97 2.49 3.30 16.49
C PHE A 97 3.83 4.01 16.26
N SER A 98 3.85 5.23 15.73
CA SER A 98 5.11 5.98 15.58
C SER A 98 5.56 6.67 16.86
N PHE A 99 4.66 6.77 17.84
CA PHE A 99 4.91 7.42 19.13
C PHE A 99 5.34 6.41 20.20
N TRP A 100 4.66 5.27 20.27
CA TRP A 100 4.96 4.17 21.20
C TRP A 100 6.12 3.31 20.69
#